data_AF-A0A356KHH1-F1
#
_entry.id   AF-A0A356KHH1-F1
#
_cell.length_a   1.000
_cell.length_b   1.000
_cell.length_c   1.000
_cell.angle_alpha   90.00
_cell.angle_beta   90.00
_cell.angle_gamma   90.00
#
_symmetry.space_group_name_H-M   'P 1'
#
loop_
_entity.id
_entity.type
_entity.pdbx_description
1 polymer ?
#
loop_
_entity_poly.entity_id
_entity_poly.type
_entity_poly.pdbx_seq_one_letter_code
_entity_poly.pdbx_strand_id
1 'polypeptide(L)'
;MRVGLFGGSFNPPHEGHLAVARAVRDALALDEGILIPAARPPHKPGEPDMASPTDRLAMTRAAAESAGFRADGLELARTGPSYSIDTVRELQAQRPDDELFFLIGGDTVGELPTWKDAAQLMTEAAFVPVNRPGHPIDEGLAAVARELGEGLAAGLAERTVTMEPVPISSTEIRRRVLAGEEWEHLVPPGVADVIRAEGLYGRRFVAERATVRTLGEHAGSRVELRGWVYKFRGKGKIAFLHLRDGSGVVQCVLKRDDVGADAIKQVKELGQEGALIVRGTVNEDARSPGGYEIAADDVEVVSAAADEYPIAHVSDQGIDFLLSKRHLWLRSEKQRAVIRVRHEVSQAIRDFFYERDFVNTDAPVFTPSACEGTTNLFKVDYFEDEAYLTQSGQLYMEATAMAHGKVYCFGPTFRAEKSKTRRHLTEFWMVEPEIAYGTLDDAMDLAEEFLEYIVQRALTRCKAELEILERDTTALERVKRPFPRISYDEAAKLLADKGTEFSYGDDFGAPDETAISEHFDRPVLIHRYPAAVKAFYMKPDPEDPSKALCVDVIAPEGVGEVIGGGERATDLQYLIDQIKAHELPQEAFEWYLDLRRYGSVPHAGFGLGLERTVAWICGREHVREAIPFPRTLYRKEP
;
A
#
# COMPACT_ATOMS: atom_id res chain seq x y z
N MET A 1 29.41 -40.72 -20.41
CA MET A 1 30.26 -40.59 -19.21
C MET A 1 29.41 -40.86 -17.98
N ARG A 2 30.02 -41.25 -16.85
CA ARG A 2 29.34 -41.38 -15.55
C ARG A 2 29.46 -40.05 -14.81
N VAL A 3 28.34 -39.34 -14.67
CA VAL A 3 28.31 -37.96 -14.18
C VAL A 3 27.60 -37.88 -12.84
N GLY A 4 28.29 -37.44 -11.80
CA GLY A 4 27.70 -37.19 -10.48
C GLY A 4 27.06 -35.81 -10.39
N LEU A 5 25.82 -35.74 -9.92
CA LEU A 5 25.08 -34.50 -9.68
C LEU A 5 24.90 -34.32 -8.18
N PHE A 6 25.41 -33.22 -7.63
CA PHE A 6 25.18 -32.86 -6.23
C PHE A 6 24.40 -31.57 -6.14
N GLY A 7 23.10 -31.70 -5.94
CA GLY A 7 22.18 -30.57 -5.75
C GLY A 7 22.14 -30.13 -4.28
N GLY A 8 22.11 -28.82 -4.05
CA GLY A 8 22.00 -28.30 -2.68
C GLY A 8 21.82 -26.80 -2.64
N SER A 9 21.44 -26.25 -1.48
CA SER A 9 21.37 -24.79 -1.33
C SER A 9 22.75 -24.14 -1.34
N PHE A 10 23.81 -24.85 -0.91
CA PHE A 10 25.21 -24.36 -0.83
C PHE A 10 25.31 -22.92 -0.27
N ASN A 11 24.88 -22.74 0.98
CA ASN A 11 24.73 -21.42 1.60
C ASN A 11 25.53 -21.27 2.91
N PRO A 12 26.88 -21.31 2.92
CA PRO A 12 27.80 -21.53 1.80
C PRO A 12 28.13 -23.02 1.58
N PRO A 13 28.72 -23.40 0.43
CA PRO A 13 29.41 -24.69 0.28
C PRO A 13 30.61 -24.76 1.24
N HIS A 14 30.96 -25.97 1.69
CA HIS A 14 31.97 -26.18 2.73
C HIS A 14 32.69 -27.53 2.56
N GLU A 15 33.75 -27.77 3.32
CA GLU A 15 34.59 -28.98 3.17
C GLU A 15 33.79 -30.28 3.36
N GLY A 16 32.79 -30.29 4.23
CA GLY A 16 31.86 -31.42 4.34
C GLY A 16 31.11 -31.78 3.04
N HIS A 17 30.66 -30.80 2.25
CA HIS A 17 30.03 -31.06 0.95
C HIS A 17 31.04 -31.67 -0.04
N LEU A 18 32.26 -31.16 -0.07
CA LEU A 18 33.30 -31.65 -0.97
C LEU A 18 33.81 -33.03 -0.58
N ALA A 19 33.84 -33.35 0.72
CA ALA A 19 34.16 -34.69 1.20
C ALA A 19 33.14 -35.72 0.69
N VAL A 20 31.84 -35.39 0.74
CA VAL A 20 30.75 -36.22 0.17
C VAL A 20 30.93 -36.41 -1.33
N ALA A 21 31.13 -35.32 -2.08
CA ALA A 21 31.31 -35.39 -3.53
C ALA A 21 32.53 -36.26 -3.94
N ARG A 22 33.66 -36.11 -3.22
CA ARG A 22 34.88 -36.90 -3.44
C ARG A 22 34.66 -38.39 -3.13
N ALA A 23 34.04 -38.71 -1.99
CA ALA A 23 33.77 -40.09 -1.60
C ALA A 23 32.92 -40.82 -2.65
N VAL A 24 31.88 -40.17 -3.17
CA VAL A 24 31.03 -40.77 -4.20
C VAL A 24 31.75 -40.89 -5.53
N ARG A 25 32.51 -39.86 -5.96
CA ARG A 25 33.32 -39.93 -7.18
C ARG A 25 34.25 -41.13 -7.16
N ASP A 26 34.94 -41.34 -6.04
CA ASP A 26 35.92 -42.42 -5.90
C ASP A 26 35.23 -43.79 -5.79
N ALA A 27 34.13 -43.90 -5.03
CA ALA A 27 33.38 -45.14 -4.86
C ALA A 27 32.70 -45.63 -6.15
N LEU A 28 32.21 -44.71 -6.98
CA LEU A 28 31.51 -45.03 -8.22
C LEU A 28 32.38 -44.85 -9.46
N ALA A 29 33.64 -44.46 -9.33
CA ALA A 29 34.53 -44.15 -10.46
C ALA A 29 33.85 -43.20 -11.48
N LEU A 30 33.35 -42.06 -10.98
CA LEU A 30 32.69 -41.05 -11.81
C LEU A 30 33.72 -40.32 -12.68
N ASP A 31 33.38 -40.10 -13.95
CA ASP A 31 34.23 -39.38 -14.91
C ASP A 31 34.19 -37.86 -14.64
N GLU A 32 33.03 -37.35 -14.22
CA GLU A 32 32.79 -35.94 -13.92
C GLU A 32 31.86 -35.84 -12.70
N GLY A 33 32.02 -34.78 -11.91
CA GLY A 33 31.01 -34.40 -10.93
C GLY A 33 30.65 -32.92 -11.04
N ILE A 34 29.37 -32.63 -10.86
CA ILE A 34 28.75 -31.33 -11.06
C ILE A 34 28.00 -30.95 -9.78
N LEU A 35 28.41 -29.85 -9.14
CA LEU A 35 27.66 -29.21 -8.07
C LEU A 35 26.63 -28.26 -8.66
N ILE A 36 25.37 -28.36 -8.21
CA ILE A 36 24.24 -27.59 -8.73
C ILE A 36 23.60 -26.80 -7.58
N PRO A 37 23.90 -25.49 -7.46
CA PRO A 37 23.26 -24.65 -6.45
C PRO A 37 21.81 -24.41 -6.80
N ALA A 38 20.92 -24.80 -5.89
CA ALA A 38 19.48 -24.66 -6.07
C ALA A 38 19.10 -23.17 -6.11
N ALA A 39 18.66 -22.64 -7.25
CA ALA A 39 18.34 -21.21 -7.37
C ALA A 39 17.21 -20.78 -6.42
N ARG A 40 16.15 -21.58 -6.29
CA ARG A 40 15.02 -21.36 -5.37
C ARG A 40 14.64 -22.65 -4.66
N PRO A 41 15.35 -23.05 -3.60
CA PRO A 41 15.15 -24.35 -2.94
C PRO A 41 13.72 -24.45 -2.35
N PRO A 42 12.91 -25.44 -2.75
CA PRO A 42 11.50 -25.53 -2.37
C PRO A 42 11.28 -25.79 -0.87
N HIS A 43 12.27 -26.38 -0.20
CA HIS A 43 12.24 -26.69 1.23
C HIS A 43 12.78 -25.55 2.12
N LYS A 44 13.26 -24.45 1.52
CA LYS A 44 13.81 -23.27 2.23
C LYS A 44 13.28 -21.95 1.66
N PRO A 45 11.94 -21.76 1.57
CA PRO A 45 11.39 -20.50 1.09
C PRO A 45 11.70 -19.38 2.10
N GLY A 46 12.37 -18.31 1.66
CA GLY A 46 12.56 -17.11 2.48
C GLY A 46 13.52 -17.26 3.67
N GLU A 47 14.52 -18.15 3.59
CA GLU A 47 15.57 -18.23 4.63
C GLU A 47 16.32 -16.87 4.68
N PRO A 48 16.31 -16.15 5.82
CA PRO A 48 16.70 -14.72 5.89
C PRO A 48 18.21 -14.47 5.71
N ASP A 49 19.02 -15.52 5.84
CA ASP A 49 20.47 -15.50 5.61
C ASP A 49 20.85 -16.23 4.30
N MET A 50 19.89 -16.46 3.40
CA MET A 50 20.16 -17.07 2.09
C MET A 50 20.80 -16.08 1.13
N ALA A 51 22.01 -16.39 0.69
CA ALA A 51 22.70 -15.65 -0.33
C ALA A 51 21.99 -15.72 -1.68
N SER A 52 22.19 -14.67 -2.49
CA SER A 52 21.56 -14.59 -3.80
C SER A 52 21.96 -15.82 -4.63
N PRO A 53 21.12 -16.28 -5.57
CA PRO A 53 21.48 -17.40 -6.44
C PRO A 53 22.83 -17.20 -7.15
N THR A 54 23.14 -15.96 -7.52
CA THR A 54 24.41 -15.57 -8.16
C THR A 54 25.60 -15.74 -7.21
N ASP A 55 25.48 -15.27 -5.97
CA ASP A 55 26.54 -15.40 -4.96
C ASP A 55 26.78 -16.88 -4.60
N ARG A 56 25.69 -17.65 -4.46
CA ARG A 56 25.77 -19.09 -4.20
C ARG A 56 26.42 -19.84 -5.36
N LEU A 57 26.17 -19.45 -6.60
CA LEU A 57 26.87 -19.99 -7.77
C LEU A 57 28.36 -19.61 -7.77
N ALA A 58 28.72 -18.37 -7.40
CA ALA A 58 30.12 -17.95 -7.30
C ALA A 58 30.87 -18.77 -6.23
N MET A 59 30.30 -18.91 -5.04
CA MET A 59 30.85 -19.78 -3.98
C MET A 59 30.93 -21.25 -4.44
N THR A 60 29.90 -21.76 -5.12
CA THR A 60 29.88 -23.16 -5.58
C THR A 60 30.93 -23.41 -6.66
N ARG A 61 31.18 -22.46 -7.56
CA ARG A 61 32.28 -22.53 -8.55
C ARG A 61 33.64 -22.60 -7.87
N ALA A 62 33.89 -21.73 -6.90
CA ALA A 62 35.13 -21.74 -6.14
C ALA A 62 35.33 -23.05 -5.36
N ALA A 63 34.26 -23.58 -4.75
CA ALA A 63 34.31 -24.86 -4.06
C ALA A 63 34.56 -26.03 -5.04
N ALA A 64 33.88 -26.06 -6.18
CA ALA A 64 34.00 -27.10 -7.18
C ALA A 64 35.42 -27.16 -7.76
N GLU A 65 35.98 -26.01 -8.13
CA GLU A 65 37.35 -25.88 -8.67
C GLU A 65 38.39 -26.48 -7.71
N SER A 66 38.26 -26.20 -6.40
CA SER A 66 39.18 -26.71 -5.37
C SER A 66 39.20 -28.24 -5.24
N ALA A 67 38.15 -28.92 -5.69
CA ALA A 67 37.98 -30.36 -5.55
C ALA A 67 38.04 -31.13 -6.88
N GLY A 68 38.27 -30.44 -8.00
CA GLY A 68 38.26 -31.04 -9.34
C GLY A 68 36.85 -31.39 -9.83
N PHE A 69 35.85 -30.59 -9.44
CA PHE A 69 34.46 -30.69 -9.88
C PHE A 69 34.08 -29.48 -10.72
N ARG A 70 32.96 -29.56 -11.45
CA ARG A 70 32.32 -28.42 -12.10
C ARG A 70 31.19 -27.89 -11.23
N ALA A 71 30.90 -26.60 -11.31
CA ALA A 71 29.64 -26.04 -10.82
C ALA A 71 28.77 -25.58 -12.00
N ASP A 72 27.48 -25.88 -11.96
CA ASP A 72 26.54 -25.55 -13.03
C ASP A 72 25.41 -24.65 -12.54
N GLY A 73 25.18 -23.54 -13.24
CA GLY A 73 24.16 -22.56 -12.90
C GLY A 73 22.82 -22.78 -13.60
N LEU A 74 22.55 -23.96 -14.18
CA LEU A 74 21.36 -24.21 -15.01
C LEU A 74 20.05 -23.73 -14.37
N GLU A 75 19.91 -23.87 -13.05
CA GLU A 75 18.66 -23.53 -12.37
C GLU A 75 18.42 -22.02 -12.26
N LEU A 76 19.47 -21.19 -12.36
CA LEU A 76 19.35 -19.73 -12.30
C LEU A 76 18.61 -19.17 -13.53
N ALA A 77 18.58 -19.91 -14.64
CA ALA A 77 17.87 -19.52 -15.86
C ALA A 77 16.36 -19.77 -15.78
N ARG A 78 15.88 -20.50 -14.76
CA ARG A 78 14.47 -20.91 -14.64
C ARG A 78 13.67 -19.96 -13.74
N THR A 79 12.37 -19.89 -14.00
CA THR A 79 11.40 -19.23 -13.11
C THR A 79 10.69 -20.27 -12.25
N GLY A 80 10.39 -19.93 -10.99
CA GLY A 80 9.74 -20.85 -10.03
C GLY A 80 10.70 -21.68 -9.18
N PRO A 81 10.19 -22.63 -8.36
CA PRO A 81 11.00 -23.45 -7.46
C PRO A 81 11.97 -24.38 -8.19
N SER A 82 13.12 -24.64 -7.56
CA SER A 82 14.17 -25.54 -8.03
C SER A 82 13.85 -27.00 -7.70
N TYR A 83 13.15 -27.69 -8.60
CA TYR A 83 12.90 -29.13 -8.46
C TYR A 83 13.97 -29.98 -9.15
N SER A 84 14.44 -31.02 -8.47
CA SER A 84 15.49 -31.93 -8.97
C SER A 84 15.12 -32.65 -10.26
N ILE A 85 13.84 -33.01 -10.46
CA ILE A 85 13.36 -33.63 -11.72
C ILE A 85 13.57 -32.72 -12.93
N ASP A 86 13.27 -31.44 -12.79
CA ASP A 86 13.43 -30.47 -13.87
C ASP A 86 14.92 -30.30 -14.21
N THR A 87 15.79 -30.39 -13.20
CA THR A 87 17.25 -30.32 -13.34
C THR A 87 17.84 -31.55 -14.03
N VAL A 88 17.41 -32.76 -13.65
CA VAL A 88 17.85 -34.02 -14.26
C VAL A 88 17.44 -34.06 -15.74
N ARG A 89 16.19 -33.73 -16.06
CA ARG A 89 15.68 -33.73 -17.44
C ARG A 89 16.44 -32.79 -18.35
N GLU A 90 16.72 -31.58 -17.88
CA GLU A 90 17.44 -30.59 -18.66
C GLU A 90 18.89 -31.01 -18.93
N LEU A 91 19.56 -31.59 -17.91
CA LEU A 91 20.90 -32.14 -18.09
C LEU A 91 20.91 -33.35 -19.03
N GLN A 92 19.93 -34.25 -18.90
CA GLN A 92 19.82 -35.42 -19.78
C GLN A 92 19.52 -35.01 -21.23
N ALA A 93 18.74 -33.95 -21.45
CA ALA A 93 18.52 -33.39 -22.79
C ALA A 93 19.80 -32.78 -23.38
N GLN A 94 20.65 -32.17 -22.55
CA GLN A 94 21.95 -31.64 -22.99
C GLN A 94 23.01 -32.74 -23.16
N ARG A 95 22.86 -33.86 -22.45
CA ARG A 95 23.83 -34.95 -22.37
C ARG A 95 23.14 -36.33 -22.43
N PRO A 96 22.55 -36.71 -23.58
CA PRO A 96 21.71 -37.90 -23.69
C PRO A 96 22.46 -39.23 -23.52
N ASP A 97 23.78 -39.23 -23.76
CA ASP A 97 24.64 -40.42 -23.67
C ASP A 97 25.33 -40.57 -22.29
N ASP A 98 25.08 -39.64 -21.36
CA ASP A 98 25.66 -39.66 -20.02
C ASP A 98 24.75 -40.39 -19.02
N GLU A 99 25.37 -41.18 -18.13
CA GLU A 99 24.69 -41.81 -17.01
C GLU A 99 24.76 -40.88 -15.79
N LEU A 100 23.60 -40.42 -15.33
CA LEU A 100 23.49 -39.43 -14.27
C LEU A 100 23.34 -40.10 -12.89
N PHE A 101 24.22 -39.76 -11.96
CA PHE A 101 24.20 -40.22 -10.57
C PHE A 101 23.83 -39.08 -9.62
N PHE A 102 22.68 -39.11 -8.97
CA PHE A 102 22.21 -38.00 -8.12
C PHE A 102 22.53 -38.26 -6.64
N LEU A 103 23.38 -37.41 -6.05
CA LEU A 103 23.88 -37.57 -4.67
C LEU A 103 22.90 -36.96 -3.67
N ILE A 104 22.57 -37.72 -2.63
CA ILE A 104 21.74 -37.26 -1.51
C ILE A 104 22.34 -37.70 -0.16
N GLY A 105 22.02 -36.97 0.91
CA GLY A 105 22.30 -37.43 2.27
C GLY A 105 21.46 -38.66 2.60
N GLY A 106 22.02 -39.61 3.36
CA GLY A 106 21.29 -40.79 3.82
C GLY A 106 20.06 -40.46 4.66
N ASP A 107 20.07 -39.33 5.36
CA ASP A 107 18.96 -38.76 6.13
C ASP A 107 17.80 -38.27 5.24
N THR A 108 18.08 -37.86 4.00
CA THR A 108 17.06 -37.39 3.04
C THR A 108 16.31 -38.53 2.36
N VAL A 109 16.78 -39.78 2.47
CA VAL A 109 16.20 -40.93 1.75
C VAL A 109 14.73 -41.15 2.10
N GLY A 110 14.37 -40.98 3.38
CA GLY A 110 12.98 -41.13 3.83
C GLY A 110 12.04 -40.04 3.30
N GLU A 111 12.57 -38.91 2.85
CA GLU A 111 11.80 -37.79 2.32
C GLU A 111 11.58 -37.88 0.80
N LEU A 112 12.33 -38.73 0.10
CA LEU A 112 12.25 -38.88 -1.36
C LEU A 112 10.82 -39.06 -1.90
N PRO A 113 9.92 -39.85 -1.27
CA PRO A 113 8.54 -39.99 -1.75
C PRO A 113 7.75 -38.67 -1.83
N THR A 114 8.16 -37.66 -1.07
CA THR A 114 7.51 -36.33 -1.05
C THR A 114 8.00 -35.41 -2.16
N TRP A 115 9.05 -35.80 -2.89
CA TRP A 115 9.63 -34.97 -3.94
C TRP A 115 8.74 -34.96 -5.19
N LYS A 116 8.76 -33.84 -5.92
CA LYS A 116 8.02 -33.70 -7.19
C LYS A 116 8.47 -34.79 -8.16
N ASP A 117 7.49 -35.59 -8.61
CA ASP A 117 7.67 -36.70 -9.56
C ASP A 117 8.74 -37.72 -9.13
N ALA A 118 8.84 -38.02 -7.83
CA ALA A 118 9.89 -38.87 -7.23
C ALA A 118 10.17 -40.19 -7.97
N ALA A 119 9.13 -40.96 -8.33
CA ALA A 119 9.30 -42.23 -9.03
C ALA A 119 9.94 -42.05 -10.43
N GLN A 120 9.56 -41.00 -11.15
CA GLN A 120 10.15 -40.66 -12.45
C GLN A 120 11.59 -40.20 -12.27
N LEU A 121 11.84 -39.31 -11.30
CA LEU A 121 13.16 -38.81 -10.96
C LEU A 121 14.15 -39.94 -10.65
N MET A 122 13.73 -40.94 -9.87
CA MET A 122 14.55 -42.11 -9.53
C MET A 122 14.76 -43.10 -10.69
N THR A 123 13.95 -42.98 -11.75
CA THR A 123 14.12 -43.76 -12.99
C THR A 123 15.03 -43.02 -13.97
N GLU A 124 14.96 -41.68 -14.00
CA GLU A 124 15.72 -40.82 -14.91
C GLU A 124 17.17 -40.56 -14.42
N ALA A 125 17.44 -40.68 -13.12
CA ALA A 125 18.80 -40.63 -12.55
C ALA A 125 19.03 -41.72 -11.49
N ALA A 126 20.27 -42.21 -11.41
CA ALA A 126 20.70 -43.17 -10.41
C ALA A 126 20.99 -42.48 -9.07
N PHE A 127 20.08 -42.59 -8.10
CA PHE A 127 20.30 -41.98 -6.78
C PHE A 127 21.36 -42.71 -5.97
N VAL A 128 22.21 -41.92 -5.29
CA VAL A 128 23.35 -42.39 -4.50
C VAL A 128 23.23 -41.81 -3.07
N PRO A 129 22.65 -42.56 -2.13
CA PRO A 129 22.63 -42.16 -0.74
C PRO A 129 24.01 -42.18 -0.11
N VAL A 130 24.36 -41.13 0.61
CA VAL A 130 25.61 -41.05 1.37
C VAL A 130 25.32 -41.15 2.86
N ASN A 131 25.62 -42.31 3.44
CA ASN A 131 25.27 -42.64 4.82
C ASN A 131 26.45 -42.50 5.79
N ARG A 132 26.13 -42.23 7.05
CA ARG A 132 27.08 -42.11 8.16
C ARG A 132 27.09 -43.41 8.99
N PRO A 133 28.26 -43.94 9.38
CA PRO A 133 28.33 -45.09 10.29
C PRO A 133 27.50 -44.86 11.56
N GLY A 134 26.59 -45.78 11.88
CA GLY A 134 25.72 -45.70 13.06
C GLY A 134 24.40 -44.95 12.88
N HIS A 135 24.09 -44.44 11.68
CA HIS A 135 22.76 -43.94 11.33
C HIS A 135 22.06 -44.95 10.41
N PRO A 136 20.95 -45.58 10.84
CA PRO A 136 20.28 -46.58 10.03
C PRO A 136 19.54 -45.92 8.86
N ILE A 137 20.01 -46.17 7.64
CA ILE A 137 19.32 -45.79 6.39
C ILE A 137 18.08 -46.67 6.13
N ASP A 138 17.97 -47.80 6.84
CA ASP A 138 16.95 -48.82 6.68
C ASP A 138 15.52 -48.27 6.81
N GLU A 139 15.29 -47.32 7.71
CA GLU A 139 13.97 -46.67 7.84
C GLU A 139 13.60 -45.86 6.60
N GLY A 140 14.56 -45.13 6.04
CA GLY A 140 14.37 -44.39 4.79
C GLY A 140 14.13 -45.31 3.60
N LEU A 141 14.90 -46.40 3.50
CA LEU A 141 14.69 -47.42 2.46
C LEU A 141 13.32 -48.09 2.59
N ALA A 142 12.86 -48.37 3.81
CA ALA A 142 11.53 -48.92 4.05
C ALA A 142 10.41 -47.96 3.63
N ALA A 143 10.58 -46.65 3.83
CA ALA A 143 9.65 -45.63 3.35
C ALA A 143 9.56 -45.63 1.82
N VAL A 144 10.71 -45.64 1.12
CA VAL A 144 10.77 -45.73 -0.34
C VAL A 144 10.13 -47.03 -0.85
N ALA A 145 10.41 -48.17 -0.22
CA ALA A 145 9.83 -49.46 -0.61
C ALA A 145 8.30 -49.45 -0.54
N ARG A 146 7.74 -48.83 0.52
CA ARG A 146 6.30 -48.73 0.74
C ARG A 146 5.60 -47.81 -0.24
N GLU A 147 6.22 -46.68 -0.59
CA GLU A 147 5.55 -45.60 -1.33
C GLU A 147 5.90 -45.56 -2.83
N LEU A 148 7.13 -45.95 -3.18
CA LEU A 148 7.63 -45.92 -4.55
C LEU A 148 7.95 -47.33 -5.11
N GLY A 149 8.04 -48.35 -4.25
CA GLY A 149 8.15 -49.76 -4.62
C GLY A 149 9.50 -50.41 -4.25
N GLU A 150 9.47 -51.72 -3.99
CA GLU A 150 10.63 -52.48 -3.51
C GLU A 150 11.84 -52.44 -4.44
N GLY A 151 11.63 -52.41 -5.76
CA GLY A 151 12.71 -52.36 -6.74
C GLY A 151 13.54 -51.07 -6.65
N LEU A 152 12.88 -49.92 -6.43
CA LEU A 152 13.57 -48.64 -6.26
C LEU A 152 14.35 -48.58 -4.95
N ALA A 153 13.79 -49.13 -3.86
CA ALA A 153 14.47 -49.23 -2.57
C ALA A 153 15.71 -50.13 -2.63
N ALA A 154 15.61 -51.30 -3.28
CA ALA A 154 16.76 -52.19 -3.48
C ALA A 154 17.89 -51.50 -4.27
N GLY A 155 17.55 -50.77 -5.34
CA GLY A 155 18.52 -50.02 -6.11
C GLY A 155 19.20 -48.89 -5.32
N LEU A 156 18.52 -48.25 -4.36
CA LEU A 156 19.14 -47.28 -3.45
C LEU A 156 20.12 -47.96 -2.48
N ALA A 157 19.73 -49.11 -1.93
CA ALA A 157 20.57 -49.86 -1.00
C ALA A 157 21.89 -50.30 -1.66
N GLU A 158 21.83 -50.81 -2.89
CA GLU A 158 23.01 -51.23 -3.66
C GLU A 158 23.99 -50.07 -3.97
N ARG A 159 23.47 -48.86 -4.13
CA ARG A 159 24.26 -47.66 -4.46
C ARG A 159 24.65 -46.82 -3.25
N THR A 160 24.34 -47.28 -2.04
CA THR A 160 24.66 -46.52 -0.82
C THR A 160 26.16 -46.46 -0.57
N VAL A 161 26.70 -45.25 -0.43
CA VAL A 161 28.11 -45.01 -0.09
C VAL A 161 28.19 -44.66 1.40
N THR A 162 28.98 -45.41 2.15
CA THR A 162 29.20 -45.14 3.59
C THR A 162 30.50 -44.36 3.79
N MET A 163 30.45 -43.24 4.51
CA MET A 163 31.64 -42.46 4.88
C MET A 163 31.53 -41.84 6.28
N GLU A 164 32.66 -41.60 6.94
CA GLU A 164 32.67 -40.84 8.20
C GLU A 164 32.24 -39.39 7.95
N PRO A 165 31.31 -38.84 8.75
CA PRO A 165 30.85 -37.48 8.59
C PRO A 165 31.92 -36.47 8.97
N VAL A 166 32.11 -35.47 8.12
CA VAL A 166 32.82 -34.24 8.47
C VAL A 166 31.84 -33.34 9.23
N PRO A 167 32.05 -33.02 10.53
CA PRO A 167 31.07 -32.32 11.37
C PRO A 167 31.06 -30.81 11.10
N ILE A 168 30.73 -30.43 9.87
CA ILE A 168 30.62 -29.04 9.41
C ILE A 168 29.22 -28.82 8.86
N SER A 169 28.59 -27.70 9.20
CA SER A 169 27.33 -27.27 8.61
C SER A 169 27.43 -25.83 8.10
N SER A 170 26.70 -25.53 7.03
CA SER A 170 26.58 -24.15 6.52
C SER A 170 26.04 -23.19 7.59
N THR A 171 25.09 -23.62 8.42
CA THR A 171 24.52 -22.82 9.51
C THR A 171 25.58 -22.39 10.52
N GLU A 172 26.47 -23.31 10.91
CA GLU A 172 27.56 -22.99 11.84
C GLU A 172 28.53 -21.97 11.23
N ILE A 173 28.86 -22.11 9.94
CA ILE A 173 29.74 -21.15 9.25
C ILE A 173 29.12 -19.75 9.27
N ARG A 174 27.83 -19.61 8.91
CA ARG A 174 27.14 -18.31 8.92
C ARG A 174 27.10 -17.70 10.31
N ARG A 175 26.84 -18.51 11.36
CA ARG A 175 26.88 -18.08 12.76
C ARG A 175 28.26 -17.51 13.12
N ARG A 176 29.34 -18.20 12.74
CA ARG A 176 30.71 -17.75 13.02
C ARG A 176 31.09 -16.47 12.27
N VAL A 177 30.71 -16.37 10.99
CA VAL A 177 30.90 -15.14 10.19
C VAL A 177 30.20 -13.95 10.86
N LEU A 178 28.94 -14.13 11.28
CA LEU A 178 28.16 -13.10 11.96
C LEU A 178 28.76 -12.70 13.31
N ALA A 179 29.29 -13.67 14.07
CA ALA A 179 29.91 -13.47 15.38
C ALA A 179 31.35 -12.92 15.30
N GLY A 180 31.97 -12.90 14.12
CA GLY A 180 33.39 -12.55 13.95
C GLY A 180 34.35 -13.60 14.54
N GLU A 181 33.91 -14.85 14.63
CA GLU A 181 34.73 -16.00 15.07
C GLU A 181 35.56 -16.57 13.90
N GLU A 182 36.52 -17.45 14.15
CA GLU A 182 37.27 -18.11 13.07
C GLU A 182 36.42 -19.15 12.32
N TRP A 183 36.29 -19.00 11.00
CA TRP A 183 35.44 -19.87 10.15
C TRP A 183 36.12 -20.29 8.85
N GLU A 184 37.20 -19.64 8.43
CA GLU A 184 37.77 -19.83 7.09
C GLU A 184 38.33 -21.23 6.86
N HIS A 185 38.75 -21.92 7.92
CA HIS A 185 39.20 -23.32 7.86
C HIS A 185 38.07 -24.32 7.57
N LEU A 186 36.81 -23.90 7.62
CA LEU A 186 35.64 -24.75 7.38
C LEU A 186 35.21 -24.78 5.92
N VAL A 187 35.73 -23.86 5.10
CA VAL A 187 35.38 -23.71 3.67
C VAL A 187 36.64 -23.69 2.80
N PRO A 188 36.52 -24.01 1.49
CA PRO A 188 37.61 -23.80 0.55
C PRO A 188 38.06 -22.33 0.51
N PRO A 189 39.36 -22.03 0.28
CA PRO A 189 39.87 -20.65 0.27
C PRO A 189 39.09 -19.71 -0.66
N GLY A 190 38.78 -20.14 -1.89
CA GLY A 190 38.02 -19.30 -2.83
C GLY A 190 36.58 -19.02 -2.38
N VAL A 191 35.97 -19.89 -1.56
CA VAL A 191 34.67 -19.61 -0.95
C VAL A 191 34.80 -18.52 0.11
N ALA A 192 35.87 -18.57 0.92
CA ALA A 192 36.15 -17.53 1.90
C ALA A 192 36.39 -16.16 1.24
N ASP A 193 37.06 -16.15 0.09
CA ASP A 193 37.29 -14.93 -0.69
C ASP A 193 35.98 -14.30 -1.18
N VAL A 194 35.04 -15.11 -1.71
CA VAL A 194 33.72 -14.63 -2.13
C VAL A 194 32.91 -14.09 -0.94
N ILE A 195 32.89 -14.80 0.19
CA ILE A 195 32.18 -14.36 1.41
C ILE A 195 32.70 -13.00 1.89
N ARG A 196 34.03 -12.78 1.85
CA ARG A 196 34.63 -11.50 2.26
C ARG A 196 34.37 -10.39 1.24
N ALA A 197 34.55 -10.66 -0.04
CA ALA A 197 34.40 -9.67 -1.10
C ALA A 197 32.97 -9.10 -1.16
N GLU A 198 31.97 -9.98 -1.04
CA GLU A 198 30.55 -9.62 -1.12
C GLU A 198 29.93 -9.31 0.26
N GLY A 199 30.69 -9.48 1.35
CA GLY A 199 30.22 -9.24 2.72
C GLY A 199 29.09 -10.17 3.16
N LEU A 200 29.04 -11.40 2.62
CA LEU A 200 27.98 -12.37 2.86
C LEU A 200 27.97 -12.83 4.31
N TYR A 201 26.78 -13.11 4.84
CA TYR A 201 26.53 -13.61 6.21
C TYR A 201 27.03 -12.70 7.35
N GLY A 202 27.61 -11.55 7.04
CA GLY A 202 27.94 -10.51 8.00
C GLY A 202 26.73 -9.68 8.41
N ARG A 203 26.92 -8.76 9.36
CA ARG A 203 25.83 -7.88 9.87
C ARG A 203 25.14 -7.04 8.79
N ARG A 204 25.78 -6.75 7.66
CA ARG A 204 25.15 -5.99 6.55
C ARG A 204 24.23 -6.85 5.67
N PHE A 205 24.33 -8.17 5.76
CA PHE A 205 23.72 -9.09 4.83
C PHE A 205 22.35 -9.63 5.28
N VAL A 206 22.16 -9.79 6.59
CA VAL A 206 20.99 -10.46 7.18
C VAL A 206 19.92 -9.46 7.64
N ALA A 207 19.54 -8.50 6.81
CA ALA A 207 18.47 -7.55 7.16
C ALA A 207 17.46 -7.44 6.02
N GLU A 208 16.27 -7.99 6.24
CA GLU A 208 15.16 -7.81 5.31
C GLU A 208 14.69 -6.36 5.36
N ARG A 209 14.41 -5.76 4.20
CA ARG A 209 13.90 -4.39 4.17
C ARG A 209 12.45 -4.37 4.62
N ALA A 210 12.16 -3.63 5.69
CA ALA A 210 10.81 -3.47 6.21
C ALA A 210 10.37 -2.00 6.21
N THR A 211 9.10 -1.78 6.52
CA THR A 211 8.55 -0.46 6.87
C THR A 211 7.94 -0.53 8.25
N VAL A 212 7.79 0.60 8.94
CA VAL A 212 7.11 0.66 10.24
C VAL A 212 5.72 0.01 10.17
N ARG A 213 5.00 0.17 9.06
CA ARG A 213 3.66 -0.43 8.87
C ARG A 213 3.69 -1.96 8.78
N THR A 214 4.75 -2.56 8.24
CA THR A 214 4.84 -4.02 8.03
C THR A 214 5.57 -4.75 9.15
N LEU A 215 6.03 -4.05 10.20
CA LEU A 215 6.85 -4.65 11.26
C LEU A 215 6.24 -5.89 11.92
N GLY A 216 4.92 -5.96 12.04
CA GLY A 216 4.26 -7.13 12.61
C GLY A 216 4.46 -8.42 11.80
N GLU A 217 4.75 -8.31 10.51
CA GLU A 217 5.07 -9.44 9.62
C GLU A 217 6.49 -9.97 9.87
N HIS A 218 7.34 -9.19 10.55
CA HIS A 218 8.76 -9.48 10.76
C HIS A 218 9.11 -9.68 12.25
N ALA A 219 8.13 -9.98 13.11
CA ALA A 219 8.37 -10.19 14.55
C ALA A 219 9.46 -11.25 14.79
N GLY A 220 10.44 -10.94 15.64
CA GLY A 220 11.60 -11.81 15.92
C GLY A 220 12.66 -11.84 14.82
N SER A 221 12.41 -11.22 13.66
CA SER A 221 13.35 -11.17 12.54
C SER A 221 14.19 -9.89 12.57
N ARG A 222 15.35 -9.94 11.92
CA ARG A 222 16.22 -8.77 11.75
C ARG A 222 15.86 -8.00 10.49
N VAL A 223 15.57 -6.72 10.64
CA VAL A 223 15.10 -5.85 9.56
C VAL A 223 16.00 -4.64 9.35
N GLU A 224 15.93 -4.06 8.16
CA GLU A 224 16.49 -2.75 7.82
C GLU A 224 15.34 -1.75 7.65
N LEU A 225 15.37 -0.68 8.46
CA LEU A 225 14.49 0.47 8.33
C LEU A 225 15.28 1.68 7.85
N ARG A 226 14.76 2.37 6.83
CA ARG A 226 15.34 3.62 6.31
C ARG A 226 14.39 4.76 6.60
N GLY A 227 14.89 5.81 7.24
CA GLY A 227 14.01 6.89 7.65
C GLY A 227 14.74 8.10 8.19
N TRP A 228 14.03 8.82 9.06
CA TRP A 228 14.45 10.07 9.65
C TRP A 228 14.28 10.02 11.16
N VAL A 229 15.19 10.69 11.86
CA VAL A 229 15.08 10.93 13.31
C VAL A 229 13.82 11.77 13.55
N TYR A 230 12.79 11.18 14.17
CA TYR A 230 11.60 11.91 14.60
C TYR A 230 11.81 12.53 15.98
N LYS A 231 12.38 11.75 16.90
CA LYS A 231 12.75 12.19 18.24
C LYS A 231 13.91 11.33 18.75
N PHE A 232 14.79 11.93 19.54
CA PHE A 232 15.87 11.21 20.19
C PHE A 232 15.88 11.51 21.69
N ARG A 233 16.01 10.47 22.52
CA ARG A 233 16.17 10.60 23.97
C ARG A 233 17.18 9.60 24.49
N GLY A 234 18.04 10.01 25.42
CA GLY A 234 18.95 9.09 26.11
C GLY A 234 20.33 9.67 26.36
N LYS A 235 21.02 9.07 27.34
CA LYS A 235 22.42 9.35 27.67
C LYS A 235 23.07 8.10 28.28
N GLY A 236 24.35 7.89 28.02
CA GLY A 236 25.11 6.80 28.66
C GLY A 236 25.00 5.48 27.91
N LYS A 237 24.46 4.44 28.57
CA LYS A 237 24.48 3.05 28.05
C LYS A 237 23.33 2.71 27.09
N ILE A 238 22.23 3.47 27.12
CA ILE A 238 21.04 3.21 26.31
C ILE A 238 20.50 4.54 25.77
N ALA A 239 20.07 4.53 24.51
CA ALA A 239 19.32 5.60 23.87
C ALA A 239 18.08 5.05 23.16
N PHE A 240 17.07 5.90 23.01
CA PHE A 240 15.84 5.60 22.31
C PHE A 240 15.70 6.61 21.16
N LEU A 241 15.72 6.07 19.96
CA LEU A 241 15.45 6.79 18.72
C LEU A 241 14.00 6.49 18.32
N HIS A 242 13.19 7.52 18.12
CA HIS A 242 11.95 7.37 17.36
C HIS A 242 12.29 7.62 15.90
N LEU A 243 12.18 6.58 15.08
CA LEU A 243 12.43 6.61 13.65
C LEU A 243 11.10 6.74 12.92
N ARG A 244 10.97 7.73 12.03
CA ARG A 244 9.87 7.76 11.05
C ARG A 244 10.39 7.36 9.67
N ASP A 245 9.62 6.59 8.93
CA ASP A 245 9.96 6.17 7.55
C ASP A 245 8.94 6.66 6.51
N GLY A 246 7.90 7.38 6.97
CA GLY A 246 6.76 7.80 6.15
C GLY A 246 5.56 6.85 6.23
N SER A 247 5.76 5.60 6.64
CA SER A 247 4.70 4.63 6.91
C SER A 247 4.19 4.69 8.35
N GLY A 248 5.07 5.02 9.30
CA GLY A 248 4.77 5.10 10.73
C GLY A 248 5.88 5.80 11.52
N VAL A 249 5.83 5.68 12.84
CA VAL A 249 6.92 6.02 13.76
C VAL A 249 7.15 4.80 14.64
N VAL A 250 8.40 4.35 14.78
CA VAL A 250 8.76 3.22 15.65
C VAL A 250 9.86 3.61 16.63
N GLN A 251 9.85 3.00 17.80
CA GLN A 251 10.97 3.10 18.73
C GLN A 251 12.08 2.12 18.34
N CYS A 252 13.29 2.64 18.18
CA CYS A 252 14.52 1.88 18.08
C CYS A 252 15.31 2.05 19.38
N VAL A 253 15.64 0.95 20.03
CA VAL A 253 16.45 0.89 21.26
C VAL A 253 17.91 0.68 20.86
N LEU A 254 18.75 1.66 21.16
CA LEU A 254 20.18 1.63 20.88
C LEU A 254 20.93 1.39 22.20
N LYS A 255 21.51 0.22 22.38
CA LYS A 255 22.39 -0.06 23.53
C LYS A 255 23.85 0.12 23.12
N ARG A 256 24.65 0.73 23.98
CA ARG A 256 26.06 1.01 23.71
C ARG A 256 26.86 -0.24 23.38
N ASP A 257 26.53 -1.36 24.03
CA ASP A 257 27.24 -2.63 23.83
C ASP A 257 26.91 -3.27 22.47
N ASP A 258 25.77 -2.92 21.87
CA ASP A 258 25.31 -3.46 20.59
C ASP A 258 25.77 -2.60 19.40
N VAL A 259 25.54 -1.27 19.46
CA VAL A 259 25.82 -0.32 18.35
C VAL A 259 27.09 0.52 18.54
N GLY A 260 27.68 0.54 19.72
CA GLY A 260 28.83 1.38 20.05
C GLY A 260 28.47 2.81 20.48
N ALA A 261 29.41 3.46 21.19
CA ALA A 261 29.21 4.81 21.73
C ALA A 261 29.18 5.89 20.63
N ASP A 262 29.97 5.69 19.56
CA ASP A 262 30.08 6.65 18.47
C ASP A 262 28.80 6.70 17.63
N ALA A 263 28.15 5.55 17.38
CA ALA A 263 26.86 5.51 16.69
C ALA A 263 25.78 6.28 17.46
N ILE A 264 25.67 6.08 18.78
CA ILE A 264 24.72 6.82 19.63
C ILE A 264 25.00 8.33 19.58
N LYS A 265 26.27 8.73 19.60
CA LYS A 265 26.68 10.13 19.49
C LYS A 265 26.29 10.71 18.12
N GLN A 266 26.58 10.00 17.03
CA GLN A 266 26.24 10.41 15.66
C GLN A 266 24.73 10.58 15.48
N VAL A 267 23.91 9.64 15.98
CA VAL A 267 22.43 9.76 15.93
C VAL A 267 21.92 10.94 16.74
N LYS A 268 22.56 11.26 17.87
CA LYS A 268 22.21 12.46 18.64
C LYS A 268 22.54 13.75 17.88
N GLU A 269 23.69 13.78 17.22
CA GLU A 269 24.19 14.96 16.47
C GLU A 269 23.46 15.16 15.13
N LEU A 270 22.85 14.09 14.58
CA LEU A 270 22.02 14.11 13.36
C LEU A 270 20.85 15.11 13.43
N GLY A 271 20.32 15.35 14.62
CA GLY A 271 19.17 16.22 14.84
C GLY A 271 17.85 15.65 14.31
N GLN A 272 16.75 16.35 14.62
CA GLN A 272 15.43 15.99 14.08
C GLN A 272 15.43 16.12 12.55
N GLU A 273 14.78 15.18 11.86
CA GLU A 273 14.81 15.02 10.40
C GLU A 273 16.18 14.67 9.79
N GLY A 274 17.18 14.33 10.61
CA GLY A 274 18.39 13.67 10.11
C GLY A 274 18.07 12.30 9.52
N ALA A 275 18.61 11.97 8.35
CA ALA A 275 18.34 10.73 7.64
C ALA A 275 19.33 9.62 8.02
N LEU A 276 18.80 8.43 8.29
CA LEU A 276 19.58 7.28 8.74
C LEU A 276 18.93 5.95 8.35
N ILE A 277 19.74 4.91 8.38
CA ILE A 277 19.34 3.51 8.27
C ILE A 277 19.58 2.85 9.62
N VAL A 278 18.58 2.14 10.11
CA VAL A 278 18.66 1.35 11.35
C VAL A 278 18.46 -0.11 11.02
N ARG A 279 19.34 -0.97 11.52
CA ARG A 279 19.20 -2.43 11.41
C ARG A 279 19.12 -3.03 12.79
N GLY A 280 18.24 -4.00 12.96
CA GLY A 280 17.96 -4.58 14.27
C GLY A 280 16.84 -5.60 14.27
N THR A 281 16.64 -6.24 15.41
CA THR A 281 15.61 -7.27 15.59
C THR A 281 14.28 -6.62 15.98
N VAL A 282 13.18 -7.03 15.34
CA VAL A 282 11.82 -6.61 15.71
C VAL A 282 11.38 -7.34 16.97
N ASN A 283 11.06 -6.60 18.02
CA ASN A 283 10.53 -7.15 19.26
C ASN A 283 9.08 -6.68 19.46
N GLU A 284 8.23 -7.58 19.92
CA GLU A 284 6.91 -7.21 20.43
C GLU A 284 7.03 -6.38 21.71
N ASP A 285 6.37 -5.23 21.74
CA ASP A 285 6.25 -4.38 22.93
C ASP A 285 4.89 -3.70 22.93
N ALA A 286 3.97 -4.21 23.74
CA ALA A 286 2.61 -3.67 23.88
C ALA A 286 2.56 -2.21 24.35
N ARG A 287 3.67 -1.66 24.86
CA ARG A 287 3.79 -0.26 25.28
C ARG A 287 4.22 0.68 24.15
N SER A 288 4.79 0.14 23.08
CA SER A 288 5.25 0.92 21.94
C SER A 288 4.10 1.16 20.96
N PRO A 289 3.98 2.37 20.38
CA PRO A 289 2.99 2.65 19.34
C PRO A 289 3.11 1.65 18.18
N GLY A 290 2.02 0.98 17.82
CA GLY A 290 2.02 -0.10 16.82
C GLY A 290 2.38 -1.49 17.36
N GLY A 291 2.73 -1.63 18.64
CA GLY A 291 2.97 -2.92 19.31
C GLY A 291 4.38 -3.50 19.15
N TYR A 292 5.30 -2.77 18.50
CA TYR A 292 6.65 -3.26 18.19
C TYR A 292 7.73 -2.20 18.45
N GLU A 293 8.94 -2.66 18.77
CA GLU A 293 10.16 -1.86 18.81
C GLU A 293 11.32 -2.57 18.08
N ILE A 294 12.35 -1.83 17.72
CA ILE A 294 13.56 -2.37 17.10
C ILE A 294 14.69 -2.40 18.13
N ALA A 295 15.21 -3.57 18.47
CA ALA A 295 16.50 -3.68 19.14
C ALA A 295 17.60 -3.46 18.10
N ALA A 296 18.12 -2.23 18.03
CA ALA A 296 19.10 -1.83 17.03
C ALA A 296 20.48 -2.42 17.33
N ASP A 297 21.11 -3.01 16.31
CA ASP A 297 22.46 -3.56 16.36
C ASP A 297 23.43 -2.90 15.36
N ASP A 298 22.90 -2.09 14.44
CA ASP A 298 23.68 -1.27 13.50
C ASP A 298 22.90 -0.02 13.09
N VAL A 299 23.63 1.08 12.92
CA VAL A 299 23.08 2.36 12.46
C VAL A 299 24.04 3.00 11.47
N GLU A 300 23.49 3.46 10.35
CA GLU A 300 24.21 4.12 9.28
C GLU A 300 23.62 5.50 9.03
N VAL A 301 24.45 6.54 9.14
CA VAL A 301 24.05 7.92 8.86
C VAL A 301 24.04 8.15 7.36
N VAL A 302 22.92 8.66 6.83
CA VAL A 302 22.79 9.01 5.41
C VAL A 302 23.09 10.49 5.20
N SER A 303 22.39 11.37 5.92
CA SER A 303 22.60 12.82 5.82
C SER A 303 22.12 13.53 7.07
N ALA A 304 22.93 14.44 7.60
CA ALA A 304 22.54 15.33 8.69
C ALA A 304 21.47 16.34 8.23
N ALA A 305 20.63 16.81 9.16
CA ALA A 305 19.86 18.02 8.94
C ALA A 305 20.84 19.20 8.76
N ALA A 306 20.65 20.03 7.73
CA ALA A 306 21.57 21.12 7.41
C ALA A 306 21.57 22.23 8.47
N ASP A 307 20.38 22.52 9.02
CA ASP A 307 20.12 23.55 10.02
C ASP A 307 19.14 23.02 11.08
N GLU A 308 18.89 23.82 12.12
CA GLU A 308 17.84 23.53 13.10
C GLU A 308 16.46 23.40 12.43
N TYR A 309 15.74 22.32 12.75
CA TYR A 309 14.46 22.03 12.13
C TYR A 309 13.42 23.09 12.54
N PRO A 310 12.82 23.85 11.59
CA PRO A 310 12.07 25.07 11.89
C PRO A 310 10.75 24.84 12.64
N ILE A 311 10.31 23.59 12.76
CA ILE A 311 9.08 23.21 13.46
C ILE A 311 9.34 22.16 14.55
N ALA A 312 10.53 22.16 15.16
CA ALA A 312 10.89 21.21 16.22
C ALA A 312 9.89 21.18 17.40
N HIS A 313 9.27 22.32 17.69
CA HIS A 313 8.25 22.49 18.74
C HIS A 313 6.88 22.81 18.14
N VAL A 314 6.29 21.88 17.38
CA VAL A 314 4.99 22.08 16.67
C VAL A 314 3.89 22.63 17.58
N SER A 315 3.81 22.19 18.85
CA SER A 315 2.80 22.63 19.83
C SER A 315 2.85 24.12 20.16
N ASP A 316 4.02 24.73 19.99
CA ASP A 316 4.29 26.11 20.44
C ASP A 316 4.12 27.10 19.28
N GLN A 317 3.80 26.60 18.08
CA GLN A 317 3.72 27.38 16.85
C GLN A 317 2.27 27.66 16.46
N GLY A 318 2.02 28.88 16.00
CA GLY A 318 0.73 29.24 15.40
C GLY A 318 0.50 28.53 14.07
N ILE A 319 -0.77 28.24 13.75
CA ILE A 319 -1.14 27.47 12.55
C ILE A 319 -0.66 28.17 11.25
N ASP A 320 -0.67 29.50 11.20
CA ASP A 320 -0.24 30.23 10.01
C ASP A 320 1.25 30.05 9.71
N PHE A 321 2.09 29.96 10.75
CA PHE A 321 3.51 29.63 10.62
C PHE A 321 3.70 28.17 10.20
N LEU A 322 2.98 27.24 10.82
CA LEU A 322 3.05 25.81 10.43
C LEU A 322 2.66 25.61 8.96
N LEU A 323 1.65 26.35 8.47
CA LEU A 323 1.26 26.31 7.08
C LEU A 323 2.25 27.04 6.13
N SER A 324 3.09 27.98 6.59
CA SER A 324 4.17 28.57 5.75
C SER A 324 5.38 27.64 5.64
N LYS A 325 5.38 26.60 6.46
CA LYS A 325 6.27 25.44 6.40
C LYS A 325 5.49 24.18 6.07
N ARG A 326 4.39 24.25 5.29
CA ARG A 326 3.50 23.10 5.06
C ARG A 326 4.25 21.90 4.47
N HIS A 327 5.19 22.15 3.55
CA HIS A 327 6.09 21.14 2.99
C HIS A 327 6.93 20.36 4.04
N LEU A 328 7.14 20.91 5.24
CA LEU A 328 7.75 20.22 6.37
C LEU A 328 6.70 19.71 7.37
N TRP A 329 5.68 20.50 7.66
CA TRP A 329 4.62 20.16 8.63
C TRP A 329 3.81 18.93 8.23
N LEU A 330 3.72 18.62 6.93
CA LEU A 330 3.16 17.36 6.42
C LEU A 330 3.83 16.10 7.00
N ARG A 331 5.07 16.22 7.50
CA ARG A 331 5.82 15.10 8.11
C ARG A 331 5.40 14.84 9.55
N SER A 332 4.69 15.77 10.19
CA SER A 332 4.15 15.59 11.54
C SER A 332 3.06 14.52 11.57
N GLU A 333 2.98 13.79 12.67
CA GLU A 333 2.18 12.57 12.79
C GLU A 333 0.69 12.77 12.49
N LYS A 334 0.06 13.80 13.09
CA LYS A 334 -1.36 14.14 12.84
C LYS A 334 -1.60 14.54 11.38
N GLN A 335 -0.71 15.33 10.77
CA GLN A 335 -0.87 15.76 9.37
C GLN A 335 -0.75 14.58 8.41
N ARG A 336 0.21 13.69 8.64
CA ARG A 336 0.35 12.44 7.88
C ARG A 336 -0.90 11.56 8.01
N ALA A 337 -1.45 11.41 9.22
CA ALA A 337 -2.65 10.61 9.46
C ALA A 337 -3.84 11.11 8.64
N VAL A 338 -4.09 12.43 8.59
CA VAL A 338 -5.15 13.01 7.75
C VAL A 338 -4.93 12.68 6.26
N ILE A 339 -3.71 12.81 5.74
CA ILE A 339 -3.43 12.52 4.32
C ILE A 339 -3.56 11.02 4.01
N ARG A 340 -3.27 10.13 4.96
CA ARG A 340 -3.51 8.69 4.82
C ARG A 340 -5.00 8.34 4.80
N VAL A 341 -5.80 8.96 5.68
CA VAL A 341 -7.26 8.84 5.64
C VAL A 341 -7.79 9.35 4.29
N ARG A 342 -7.31 10.52 3.82
CA ARG A 342 -7.66 11.03 2.49
C ARG A 342 -7.37 10.01 1.40
N HIS A 343 -6.18 9.39 1.41
CA HIS A 343 -5.81 8.37 0.43
C HIS A 343 -6.76 7.17 0.45
N GLU A 344 -7.07 6.62 1.63
CA GLU A 344 -8.01 5.50 1.74
C GLU A 344 -9.42 5.90 1.28
N VAL A 345 -9.91 7.08 1.65
CA VAL A 345 -11.20 7.60 1.16
C VAL A 345 -11.18 7.74 -0.36
N SER A 346 -10.12 8.30 -0.95
CA SER A 346 -10.00 8.40 -2.41
C SER A 346 -9.97 7.04 -3.11
N GLN A 347 -9.32 6.03 -2.52
CA GLN A 347 -9.35 4.67 -3.04
C GLN A 347 -10.75 4.05 -2.89
N ALA A 348 -11.38 4.21 -1.73
CA ALA A 348 -12.74 3.73 -1.46
C ALA A 348 -13.74 4.28 -2.47
N ILE A 349 -13.62 5.56 -2.84
CA ILE A 349 -14.45 6.18 -3.87
C ILE A 349 -14.31 5.44 -5.20
N ARG A 350 -13.07 5.13 -5.62
CA ARG A 350 -12.83 4.42 -6.88
C ARG A 350 -13.35 2.99 -6.84
N ASP A 351 -13.09 2.28 -5.75
CA ASP A 351 -13.58 0.90 -5.55
C ASP A 351 -15.12 0.86 -5.57
N PHE A 352 -15.78 1.81 -4.89
CA PHE A 352 -17.25 1.89 -4.82
C PHE A 352 -17.90 1.97 -6.20
N PHE A 353 -17.40 2.88 -7.05
CA PHE A 353 -17.92 3.11 -8.39
C PHE A 353 -17.52 1.97 -9.35
N TYR A 354 -16.29 1.46 -9.23
CA TYR A 354 -15.82 0.31 -10.01
C TYR A 354 -16.69 -0.94 -9.78
N GLU A 355 -16.99 -1.26 -8.52
CA GLU A 355 -17.84 -2.40 -8.14
C GLU A 355 -19.31 -2.25 -8.57
N ARG A 356 -19.74 -1.05 -8.97
CA ARG A 356 -21.10 -0.74 -9.43
C ARG A 356 -21.17 -0.46 -10.93
N ASP A 357 -20.16 -0.85 -11.70
CA ASP A 357 -20.08 -0.68 -13.16
C ASP A 357 -20.20 0.79 -13.62
N PHE A 358 -19.71 1.74 -12.81
CA PHE A 358 -19.58 3.12 -13.25
C PHE A 358 -18.29 3.29 -14.08
N VAL A 359 -18.38 4.05 -15.16
CA VAL A 359 -17.22 4.41 -15.99
C VAL A 359 -16.63 5.72 -15.50
N ASN A 360 -15.33 5.74 -15.14
CA ASN A 360 -14.64 6.99 -14.86
C ASN A 360 -14.44 7.77 -16.17
N THR A 361 -15.00 8.96 -16.26
CA THR A 361 -14.82 9.87 -17.40
C THR A 361 -14.30 11.20 -16.87
N ASP A 362 -13.07 11.57 -17.20
CA ASP A 362 -12.45 12.78 -16.64
C ASP A 362 -13.03 14.03 -17.33
N ALA A 363 -13.67 14.92 -16.54
CA ALA A 363 -14.18 16.19 -17.03
C ALA A 363 -13.04 17.19 -17.31
N PRO A 364 -13.17 18.06 -18.33
CA PRO A 364 -12.19 19.10 -18.59
C PRO A 364 -12.13 20.15 -17.47
N VAL A 365 -10.92 20.62 -17.16
CA VAL A 365 -10.70 21.67 -16.15
C VAL A 365 -10.88 23.07 -16.75
N PHE A 366 -10.43 23.29 -17.98
CA PHE A 366 -10.70 24.52 -18.72
C PHE A 366 -12.08 24.42 -19.38
N THR A 367 -12.95 25.37 -19.06
CA THR A 367 -14.32 25.44 -19.58
C THR A 367 -14.60 26.82 -20.18
N PRO A 368 -15.38 26.91 -21.28
CA PRO A 368 -15.80 28.17 -21.86
C PRO A 368 -16.95 28.84 -21.09
N SER A 369 -17.61 28.13 -20.16
CA SER A 369 -18.83 28.60 -19.49
C SER A 369 -18.88 28.26 -17.99
N ALA A 370 -19.81 28.89 -17.28
CA ALA A 370 -20.09 28.65 -15.87
C ALA A 370 -21.00 27.44 -15.68
N CYS A 371 -20.81 26.65 -14.61
CA CYS A 371 -21.73 25.58 -14.23
C CYS A 371 -22.72 26.02 -13.13
N GLU A 372 -22.23 26.71 -12.10
CA GLU A 372 -23.01 27.09 -10.90
C GLU A 372 -23.30 28.61 -10.83
N GLY A 373 -22.98 29.35 -11.90
CA GLY A 373 -23.14 30.81 -12.00
C GLY A 373 -21.84 31.56 -12.28
N THR A 374 -21.96 32.78 -12.80
CA THR A 374 -20.84 33.56 -13.35
C THR A 374 -20.01 34.32 -12.32
N THR A 375 -20.45 34.38 -11.06
CA THR A 375 -19.90 35.28 -10.03
C THR A 375 -18.59 34.82 -9.40
N ASN A 376 -18.35 33.50 -9.33
CA ASN A 376 -17.24 32.89 -8.59
C ASN A 376 -16.30 32.05 -9.47
N LEU A 377 -15.93 32.54 -10.65
CA LEU A 377 -15.04 31.85 -11.60
C LEU A 377 -13.60 32.40 -11.58
N PHE A 378 -12.62 31.52 -11.70
CA PHE A 378 -11.26 31.93 -12.06
C PHE A 378 -11.14 31.98 -13.58
N LYS A 379 -10.90 33.18 -14.10
CA LYS A 379 -10.66 33.44 -15.51
C LYS A 379 -9.18 33.22 -15.85
N VAL A 380 -8.91 32.62 -16.99
CA VAL A 380 -7.58 32.30 -17.51
C VAL A 380 -7.50 32.69 -18.98
N ASP A 381 -6.39 33.30 -19.39
CA ASP A 381 -6.11 33.59 -20.79
C ASP A 381 -5.87 32.26 -21.55
N TYR A 382 -6.67 31.99 -22.58
CA TYR A 382 -6.61 30.78 -23.38
C TYR A 382 -6.29 31.11 -24.84
N PHE A 383 -5.00 31.34 -25.10
CA PHE A 383 -4.48 31.83 -26.38
C PHE A 383 -5.09 33.18 -26.78
N GLU A 384 -5.93 33.21 -27.82
CA GLU A 384 -6.62 34.40 -28.31
C GLU A 384 -8.00 34.58 -27.66
N ASP A 385 -8.44 33.60 -26.86
CA ASP A 385 -9.74 33.55 -26.19
C ASP A 385 -9.60 33.51 -24.65
N GLU A 386 -10.73 33.42 -23.95
CA GLU A 386 -10.81 33.32 -22.50
C GLU A 386 -11.39 31.96 -22.11
N ALA A 387 -10.82 31.36 -21.07
CA ALA A 387 -11.37 30.16 -20.44
C ALA A 387 -11.55 30.39 -18.93
N TYR A 388 -12.29 29.50 -18.30
CA TYR A 388 -12.50 29.49 -16.86
C TYR A 388 -12.05 28.15 -16.28
N LEU A 389 -11.58 28.17 -15.03
CA LEU A 389 -11.38 26.94 -14.28
C LEU A 389 -12.73 26.41 -13.79
N THR A 390 -12.96 25.12 -13.97
CA THR A 390 -14.24 24.48 -13.70
C THR A 390 -14.66 24.57 -12.23
N GLN A 391 -15.94 24.88 -12.00
CA GLN A 391 -16.58 24.76 -10.70
C GLN A 391 -17.07 23.33 -10.43
N SER A 392 -17.35 22.57 -11.50
CA SER A 392 -17.97 21.24 -11.46
C SER A 392 -17.85 20.58 -12.83
N GLY A 393 -17.60 19.26 -12.85
CA GLY A 393 -17.62 18.44 -14.06
C GLY A 393 -19.02 18.07 -14.55
N GLN A 394 -20.08 18.45 -13.83
CA GLN A 394 -21.45 17.95 -14.01
C GLN A 394 -21.95 18.01 -15.46
N LEU A 395 -21.86 19.16 -16.14
CA LEU A 395 -22.41 19.30 -17.50
C LEU A 395 -21.81 18.28 -18.47
N TYR A 396 -20.53 17.93 -18.28
CA TYR A 396 -19.84 16.92 -19.08
C TYR A 396 -20.21 15.50 -18.65
N MET A 397 -20.49 15.27 -17.36
CA MET A 397 -20.99 13.97 -16.87
C MET A 397 -22.38 13.67 -17.39
N GLU A 398 -23.25 14.67 -17.55
CA GLU A 398 -24.54 14.50 -18.21
C GLU A 398 -24.35 13.99 -19.65
N ALA A 399 -23.38 14.54 -20.39
CA ALA A 399 -23.09 14.08 -21.75
C ALA A 399 -22.51 12.65 -21.79
N THR A 400 -21.56 12.32 -20.92
CA THR A 400 -20.94 10.98 -20.91
C THR A 400 -21.89 9.92 -20.35
N ALA A 401 -22.81 10.28 -19.46
CA ALA A 401 -23.90 9.41 -19.00
C ALA A 401 -24.79 8.97 -20.17
N MET A 402 -25.08 9.84 -21.13
CA MET A 402 -25.84 9.46 -22.34
C MET A 402 -25.11 8.41 -23.19
N ALA A 403 -23.78 8.31 -23.09
CA ALA A 403 -22.99 7.33 -23.82
C ALA A 403 -22.75 6.02 -23.03
N HIS A 404 -22.62 6.10 -21.70
CA HIS A 404 -22.16 4.98 -20.86
C HIS A 404 -23.17 4.53 -19.80
N GLY A 405 -24.30 5.20 -19.67
CA GLY A 405 -25.33 4.89 -18.67
C GLY A 405 -24.97 5.40 -17.27
N LYS A 406 -23.90 4.89 -16.67
CA LYS A 406 -23.41 5.26 -15.33
C LYS A 406 -21.98 5.76 -15.41
N VAL A 407 -21.74 7.01 -15.03
CA VAL A 407 -20.42 7.64 -15.10
C VAL A 407 -20.09 8.38 -13.81
N TYR A 408 -18.81 8.64 -13.60
CA TYR A 408 -18.35 9.60 -12.61
C TYR A 408 -17.07 10.29 -13.08
N CYS A 409 -16.84 11.51 -12.63
CA CYS A 409 -15.50 12.11 -12.65
C CYS A 409 -14.97 12.27 -11.24
N PHE A 410 -13.64 12.32 -11.09
CA PHE A 410 -13.00 12.62 -9.82
C PHE A 410 -11.78 13.51 -10.05
N GLY A 411 -11.97 14.82 -9.92
CA GLY A 411 -10.99 15.83 -10.31
C GLY A 411 -11.01 17.09 -9.45
N PRO A 412 -10.09 18.03 -9.72
CA PRO A 412 -10.04 19.31 -9.04
C PRO A 412 -11.13 20.26 -9.56
N THR A 413 -11.70 21.04 -8.65
CA THR A 413 -12.65 22.10 -8.94
C THR A 413 -12.28 23.38 -8.20
N PHE A 414 -12.76 24.50 -8.74
CA PHE A 414 -12.28 25.82 -8.40
C PHE A 414 -13.44 26.77 -8.15
N ARG A 415 -13.41 27.46 -7.01
CA ARG A 415 -14.40 28.49 -6.67
C ARG A 415 -13.65 29.77 -6.28
N ALA A 416 -13.84 30.84 -7.04
CA ALA A 416 -13.25 32.16 -6.77
C ALA A 416 -14.03 32.93 -5.68
N GLU A 417 -14.55 32.20 -4.69
CA GLU A 417 -15.36 32.75 -3.62
C GLU A 417 -14.46 33.49 -2.61
N LYS A 418 -14.85 34.71 -2.23
CA LYS A 418 -14.12 35.54 -1.25
C LYS A 418 -14.46 35.15 0.20
N SER A 419 -14.65 33.86 0.46
CA SER A 419 -15.01 33.32 1.77
C SER A 419 -13.78 33.02 2.62
N LYS A 420 -13.85 33.33 3.92
CA LYS A 420 -12.78 33.09 4.91
C LYS A 420 -13.13 32.01 5.92
N THR A 421 -14.24 31.31 5.74
CA THR A 421 -14.73 30.35 6.74
C THR A 421 -13.86 29.08 6.74
N ARG A 422 -13.99 28.28 7.80
CA ARG A 422 -13.31 26.98 7.94
C ARG A 422 -13.74 25.89 6.94
N ARG A 423 -14.79 26.14 6.14
CA ARG A 423 -15.41 25.18 5.21
C ARG A 423 -15.05 25.41 3.73
N HIS A 424 -14.28 26.44 3.40
CA HIS A 424 -14.02 26.85 2.02
C HIS A 424 -12.53 26.77 1.64
N LEU A 425 -12.29 26.28 0.43
CA LEU A 425 -11.03 26.33 -0.32
C LEU A 425 -11.33 26.92 -1.69
N THR A 426 -10.32 27.50 -2.34
CA THR A 426 -10.46 28.00 -3.72
C THR A 426 -10.13 26.94 -4.76
N GLU A 427 -9.42 25.88 -4.37
CA GLU A 427 -9.12 24.67 -5.13
C GLU A 427 -9.39 23.47 -4.20
N PHE A 428 -10.25 22.57 -4.64
CA PHE A 428 -10.67 21.39 -3.88
C PHE A 428 -10.96 20.23 -4.82
N TRP A 429 -11.20 19.03 -4.29
CA TRP A 429 -11.48 17.85 -5.11
C TRP A 429 -12.93 17.43 -4.98
N MET A 430 -13.57 17.16 -6.11
CA MET A 430 -14.93 16.63 -6.15
C MET A 430 -14.98 15.30 -6.87
N VAL A 431 -15.87 14.44 -6.39
CA VAL A 431 -16.33 13.27 -7.13
C VAL A 431 -17.79 13.46 -7.50
N GLU A 432 -18.08 13.26 -8.78
CA GLU A 432 -19.35 13.68 -9.38
C GLU A 432 -19.92 12.54 -10.25
N PRO A 433 -20.72 11.63 -9.68
CA PRO A 433 -21.45 10.63 -10.45
C PRO A 433 -22.69 11.19 -11.14
N GLU A 434 -23.02 10.61 -12.30
CA GLU A 434 -24.24 10.88 -13.06
C GLU A 434 -24.81 9.57 -13.62
N ILE A 435 -26.13 9.40 -13.54
CA ILE A 435 -26.86 8.17 -13.88
C ILE A 435 -27.94 8.50 -14.91
N ALA A 436 -27.78 8.00 -16.14
CA ALA A 436 -28.84 7.99 -17.13
C ALA A 436 -29.99 7.08 -16.70
N TYR A 437 -31.23 7.51 -16.97
CA TYR A 437 -32.47 6.96 -16.42
C TYR A 437 -32.61 7.06 -14.90
N GLY A 438 -31.71 7.79 -14.22
CA GLY A 438 -31.81 8.06 -12.79
C GLY A 438 -32.85 9.13 -12.45
N THR A 439 -33.48 8.95 -11.30
CA THR A 439 -34.41 9.90 -10.66
C THR A 439 -33.79 10.51 -9.41
N LEU A 440 -34.46 11.49 -8.79
CA LEU A 440 -34.04 11.99 -7.47
C LEU A 440 -33.89 10.88 -6.42
N ASP A 441 -34.79 9.88 -6.42
CA ASP A 441 -34.72 8.77 -5.45
C ASP A 441 -33.48 7.91 -5.68
N ASP A 442 -33.12 7.63 -6.95
CA ASP A 442 -31.88 6.91 -7.30
C ASP A 442 -30.62 7.68 -6.87
N ALA A 443 -30.63 9.01 -7.03
CA ALA A 443 -29.54 9.88 -6.55
C ALA A 443 -29.42 9.84 -5.02
N MET A 444 -30.54 9.87 -4.30
CA MET A 444 -30.56 9.77 -2.83
C MET A 444 -30.07 8.39 -2.34
N ASP A 445 -30.53 7.31 -2.97
CA ASP A 445 -30.12 5.93 -2.65
C ASP A 445 -28.62 5.73 -2.89
N LEU A 446 -28.11 6.23 -4.02
CA LEU A 446 -26.68 6.16 -4.34
C LEU A 446 -25.85 7.01 -3.37
N ALA A 447 -26.25 8.25 -3.08
CA ALA A 447 -25.53 9.14 -2.17
C ALA A 447 -25.44 8.56 -0.75
N GLU A 448 -26.55 8.00 -0.27
CA GLU A 448 -26.65 7.35 1.02
C GLU A 448 -25.75 6.10 1.10
N GLU A 449 -25.82 5.21 0.10
CA GLU A 449 -24.97 4.02 0.02
C GLU A 449 -23.48 4.39 -0.08
N PHE A 450 -23.16 5.38 -0.92
CA PHE A 450 -21.82 5.86 -1.15
C PHE A 450 -21.18 6.42 0.11
N LEU A 451 -21.91 7.27 0.85
CA LEU A 451 -21.41 7.88 2.07
C LEU A 451 -21.22 6.85 3.19
N GLU A 452 -22.14 5.88 3.35
CA GLU A 452 -21.92 4.73 4.23
C GLU A 452 -20.63 4.00 3.85
N TYR A 453 -20.48 3.62 2.57
CA TYR A 453 -19.34 2.81 2.13
C TYR A 453 -18.00 3.46 2.47
N ILE A 454 -17.80 4.74 2.13
CA ILE A 454 -16.51 5.41 2.33
C ILE A 454 -16.19 5.63 3.81
N VAL A 455 -17.19 5.95 4.65
CA VAL A 455 -16.99 6.15 6.10
C VAL A 455 -16.64 4.82 6.77
N GLN A 456 -17.37 3.75 6.43
CA GLN A 456 -17.16 2.42 7.02
C GLN A 456 -15.84 1.80 6.56
N ARG A 457 -15.41 2.06 5.32
CA ARG A 457 -14.09 1.71 4.82
C ARG A 457 -12.98 2.40 5.60
N ALA A 458 -13.11 3.71 5.85
CA ALA A 458 -12.14 4.47 6.64
C ALA A 458 -12.07 3.98 8.10
N LEU A 459 -13.21 3.71 8.75
CA LEU A 459 -13.24 3.14 10.11
C LEU A 459 -12.49 1.81 10.21
N THR A 460 -12.61 0.98 9.17
CA THR A 460 -11.98 -0.34 9.15
C THR A 460 -10.48 -0.27 8.86
N ARG A 461 -10.06 0.54 7.89
CA ARG A 461 -8.69 0.52 7.35
C ARG A 461 -7.79 1.65 7.85
N CYS A 462 -8.35 2.67 8.48
CA CYS A 462 -7.61 3.82 9.03
C CYS A 462 -7.69 3.90 10.56
N LYS A 463 -7.94 2.80 11.26
CA LYS A 463 -8.06 2.78 12.73
C LYS A 463 -6.84 3.42 13.41
N ALA A 464 -5.63 3.05 12.99
CA ALA A 464 -4.39 3.60 13.54
C ALA A 464 -4.27 5.11 13.30
N GLU A 465 -4.67 5.59 12.12
CA GLU A 465 -4.69 7.02 11.81
C GLU A 465 -5.74 7.78 12.64
N LEU A 466 -6.93 7.21 12.85
CA LEU A 466 -7.98 7.82 13.67
C LEU A 466 -7.59 7.90 15.16
N GLU A 467 -6.88 6.89 15.67
CA GLU A 467 -6.29 6.89 17.01
C GLU A 467 -5.23 8.00 17.16
N ILE A 468 -4.32 8.16 16.19
CA ILE A 468 -3.33 9.26 16.14
C ILE A 468 -4.02 10.64 16.17
N LEU A 469 -5.16 10.75 15.50
CA LEU A 469 -5.95 11.98 15.42
C LEU A 469 -6.76 12.25 16.68
N GLU A 470 -6.77 11.32 17.64
CA GLU A 470 -7.61 11.34 18.85
C GLU A 470 -9.09 11.51 18.48
N ARG A 471 -9.52 10.89 17.38
CA ARG A 471 -10.87 11.02 16.84
C ARG A 471 -11.84 10.10 17.57
N ASP A 472 -12.87 10.66 18.19
CA ASP A 472 -14.05 9.89 18.61
C ASP A 472 -14.81 9.37 17.37
N THR A 473 -14.87 8.05 17.22
CA THR A 473 -15.49 7.37 16.08
C THR A 473 -16.97 7.08 16.27
N THR A 474 -17.55 7.32 17.45
CA THR A 474 -18.92 6.90 17.78
C THR A 474 -19.96 7.45 16.79
N ALA A 475 -19.80 8.69 16.33
CA ALA A 475 -20.69 9.29 15.32
C ALA A 475 -20.52 8.64 13.93
N LEU A 476 -19.28 8.32 13.54
CA LEU A 476 -18.97 7.69 12.26
C LEU A 476 -19.50 6.24 12.22
N GLU A 477 -19.46 5.53 13.34
CA GLU A 477 -20.01 4.17 13.46
C GLU A 477 -21.51 4.11 13.20
N ARG A 478 -22.24 5.19 13.50
CA ARG A 478 -23.69 5.34 13.22
C ARG A 478 -24.01 5.72 11.78
N VAL A 479 -23.00 6.01 10.94
CA VAL A 479 -23.18 6.27 9.51
C VAL A 479 -23.50 4.95 8.81
N LYS A 480 -24.76 4.55 8.97
CA LYS A 480 -25.36 3.30 8.52
C LYS A 480 -26.76 3.59 8.01
N ARG A 481 -27.10 2.98 6.88
CA ARG A 481 -28.42 3.09 6.26
C ARG A 481 -29.53 2.48 7.13
N PRO A 482 -30.79 2.94 7.01
CA PRO A 482 -31.21 4.09 6.20
C PRO A 482 -30.84 5.43 6.86
N PHE A 483 -30.57 6.45 6.06
CA PHE A 483 -30.42 7.82 6.58
C PHE A 483 -31.79 8.49 6.68
N PRO A 484 -32.01 9.39 7.66
CA PRO A 484 -33.19 10.25 7.66
C PRO A 484 -33.27 11.04 6.35
N ARG A 485 -34.45 11.05 5.74
CA ARG A 485 -34.77 11.86 4.56
C ARG A 485 -35.92 12.78 4.92
N ILE A 486 -35.72 14.09 4.79
CA ILE A 486 -36.73 15.10 5.08
C ILE A 486 -36.83 16.07 3.90
N SER A 487 -38.02 16.60 3.67
CA SER A 487 -38.22 17.70 2.74
C SER A 487 -37.67 19.02 3.30
N TYR A 488 -37.43 19.99 2.41
CA TYR A 488 -37.14 21.37 2.80
C TYR A 488 -38.17 21.93 3.78
N ASP A 489 -39.46 21.67 3.55
CA ASP A 489 -40.55 22.16 4.41
C ASP A 489 -40.48 21.58 5.82
N GLU A 490 -40.15 20.29 5.94
CA GLU A 490 -39.95 19.62 7.23
C GLU A 490 -38.70 20.16 7.94
N ALA A 491 -37.62 20.41 7.21
CA ALA A 491 -36.41 21.04 7.75
C ALA A 491 -36.67 22.48 8.23
N ALA A 492 -37.38 23.29 7.45
CA ALA A 492 -37.78 24.65 7.82
C ALA A 492 -38.72 24.66 9.04
N LYS A 493 -39.64 23.69 9.13
CA LYS A 493 -40.48 23.51 10.31
C LYS A 493 -39.67 23.11 11.54
N LEU A 494 -38.71 22.21 11.40
CA LEU A 494 -37.81 21.81 12.49
C LEU A 494 -37.02 23.01 13.03
N LEU A 495 -36.53 23.88 12.15
CA LEU A 495 -35.87 25.14 12.51
C LEU A 495 -36.82 26.10 13.25
N ALA A 496 -38.04 26.28 12.75
CA ALA A 496 -39.07 27.08 13.41
C ALA A 496 -39.42 26.54 14.81
N ASP A 497 -39.57 25.22 14.96
CA ASP A 497 -39.86 24.56 16.24
C ASP A 497 -38.69 24.70 17.23
N LYS A 498 -37.45 24.83 16.74
CA LYS A 498 -36.26 25.15 17.54
C LYS A 498 -36.09 26.65 17.83
N GLY A 499 -36.93 27.51 17.26
CA GLY A 499 -36.90 28.96 17.45
C GLY A 499 -35.71 29.65 16.78
N THR A 500 -35.18 29.11 15.67
CA THR A 500 -34.11 29.75 14.91
C THR A 500 -34.66 30.92 14.06
N GLU A 501 -33.82 31.93 13.80
CA GLU A 501 -34.16 33.07 12.92
C GLU A 501 -34.00 32.69 11.43
N PHE A 502 -34.73 31.68 10.97
CA PHE A 502 -34.72 31.22 9.57
C PHE A 502 -36.00 31.69 8.84
N SER A 503 -35.85 32.18 7.61
CA SER A 503 -37.00 32.59 6.77
C SER A 503 -37.30 31.52 5.74
N TYR A 504 -38.56 31.06 5.70
CA TYR A 504 -39.00 30.11 4.67
C TYR A 504 -38.83 30.72 3.26
N GLY A 505 -38.22 29.96 2.36
CA GLY A 505 -37.84 30.36 1.01
C GLY A 505 -36.32 30.59 0.86
N ASP A 506 -35.60 30.86 1.94
CA ASP A 506 -34.15 31.05 1.91
C ASP A 506 -33.41 29.70 1.86
N ASP A 507 -32.14 29.75 1.43
CA ASP A 507 -31.23 28.60 1.51
C ASP A 507 -30.73 28.40 2.95
N PHE A 508 -30.38 27.16 3.31
CA PHE A 508 -29.91 26.88 4.68
C PHE A 508 -28.47 27.34 4.87
N GLY A 509 -28.27 28.29 5.77
CA GLY A 509 -26.94 28.73 6.16
C GLY A 509 -26.24 27.71 7.05
N ALA A 510 -24.94 27.92 7.30
CA ALA A 510 -24.17 27.07 8.21
C ALA A 510 -24.78 26.86 9.62
N PRO A 511 -25.41 27.88 10.26
CA PRO A 511 -26.12 27.68 11.53
C PRO A 511 -27.35 26.77 11.39
N ASP A 512 -28.10 26.92 10.30
CA ASP A 512 -29.33 26.16 10.02
C ASP A 512 -29.00 24.68 9.79
N GLU A 513 -28.02 24.40 8.92
CA GLU A 513 -27.52 23.03 8.68
C GLU A 513 -27.05 22.36 9.98
N THR A 514 -26.37 23.12 10.86
CA THR A 514 -25.90 22.61 12.14
C THR A 514 -27.10 22.28 13.05
N ALA A 515 -28.07 23.18 13.15
CA ALA A 515 -29.27 22.95 13.94
C ALA A 515 -30.10 21.77 13.42
N ILE A 516 -30.21 21.58 12.11
CA ILE A 516 -30.91 20.43 11.51
C ILE A 516 -30.14 19.14 11.79
N SER A 517 -28.84 19.10 11.49
CA SER A 517 -28.03 17.88 11.65
C SER A 517 -27.93 17.40 13.10
N GLU A 518 -27.91 18.32 14.10
CA GLU A 518 -27.94 17.97 15.53
C GLU A 518 -29.24 17.29 15.99
N HIS A 519 -30.31 17.33 15.19
CA HIS A 519 -31.53 16.57 15.49
C HIS A 519 -31.38 15.07 15.18
N PHE A 520 -30.38 14.69 14.38
CA PHE A 520 -30.18 13.32 13.92
C PHE A 520 -28.85 12.74 14.45
N ASP A 521 -28.79 11.42 14.58
CA ASP A 521 -27.62 10.71 15.10
C ASP A 521 -26.59 10.33 14.01
N ARG A 522 -26.93 10.60 12.74
CA ARG A 522 -26.22 10.26 11.50
C ARG A 522 -26.57 11.31 10.41
N PRO A 523 -25.92 11.27 9.22
CA PRO A 523 -26.21 12.20 8.14
C PRO A 523 -27.69 12.21 7.73
N VAL A 524 -28.21 13.37 7.35
CA VAL A 524 -29.59 13.57 6.90
C VAL A 524 -29.60 14.05 5.45
N LEU A 525 -30.53 13.51 4.66
CA LEU A 525 -30.82 13.99 3.31
C LEU A 525 -31.95 15.01 3.41
N ILE A 526 -31.72 16.22 2.93
CA ILE A 526 -32.74 17.25 2.80
C ILE A 526 -33.06 17.37 1.31
N HIS A 527 -34.32 17.23 0.92
CA HIS A 527 -34.70 17.24 -0.49
C HIS A 527 -35.81 18.25 -0.81
N ARG A 528 -35.98 18.56 -2.10
CA ARG A 528 -37.03 19.46 -2.62
C ARG A 528 -36.95 20.89 -2.11
N TYR A 529 -35.80 21.52 -2.34
CA TYR A 529 -35.58 22.93 -2.02
C TYR A 529 -36.38 23.86 -2.94
N PRO A 530 -36.63 25.13 -2.54
CA PRO A 530 -37.16 26.14 -3.45
C PRO A 530 -36.29 26.25 -4.70
N ALA A 531 -36.91 26.19 -5.88
CA ALA A 531 -36.20 26.23 -7.15
C ALA A 531 -35.41 27.55 -7.34
N ALA A 532 -35.90 28.64 -6.75
CA ALA A 532 -35.28 29.96 -6.84
C ALA A 532 -33.89 30.08 -6.20
N VAL A 533 -33.52 29.17 -5.28
CA VAL A 533 -32.20 29.17 -4.62
C VAL A 533 -31.29 28.06 -5.14
N LYS A 534 -31.71 27.31 -6.17
CA LYS A 534 -30.96 26.20 -6.74
C LYS A 534 -30.56 26.50 -8.20
N ALA A 535 -29.63 25.71 -8.71
CA ALA A 535 -29.06 25.93 -10.04
C ALA A 535 -30.07 25.68 -11.18
N PHE A 536 -29.88 26.41 -12.28
CA PHE A 536 -30.76 26.48 -13.45
C PHE A 536 -31.08 25.12 -14.10
N TYR A 537 -30.19 24.14 -13.98
CA TYR A 537 -30.30 22.80 -14.60
C TYR A 537 -31.16 21.83 -13.78
N MET A 538 -31.53 22.16 -12.54
CA MET A 538 -32.32 21.27 -11.70
C MET A 538 -33.75 21.14 -12.23
N LYS A 539 -34.28 19.91 -12.23
CA LYS A 539 -35.65 19.64 -12.68
C LYS A 539 -36.65 20.20 -11.66
N PRO A 540 -37.68 20.96 -12.09
CA PRO A 540 -38.75 21.39 -11.20
C PRO A 540 -39.57 20.19 -10.73
N ASP A 541 -40.08 20.24 -9.50
CA ASP A 541 -40.97 19.20 -8.98
C ASP A 541 -42.29 19.21 -9.77
N PRO A 542 -42.73 18.06 -10.33
CA PRO A 542 -43.96 17.99 -11.11
C PRO A 542 -45.23 18.27 -10.29
N GLU A 543 -45.20 18.10 -8.96
CA GLU A 543 -46.32 18.38 -8.07
C GLU A 543 -46.33 19.83 -7.58
N ASP A 544 -45.16 20.43 -7.39
CA ASP A 544 -44.98 21.83 -6.99
C ASP A 544 -43.79 22.48 -7.74
N PRO A 545 -44.03 23.13 -8.89
CA PRO A 545 -42.97 23.74 -9.69
C PRO A 545 -42.18 24.87 -9.00
N SER A 546 -42.61 25.32 -7.80
CA SER A 546 -41.81 26.25 -6.99
C SER A 546 -40.61 25.57 -6.32
N LYS A 547 -40.54 24.23 -6.36
CA LYS A 547 -39.47 23.41 -5.81
C LYS A 547 -38.67 22.71 -6.91
N ALA A 548 -37.43 22.37 -6.60
CA ALA A 548 -36.54 21.60 -7.47
C ALA A 548 -36.38 20.18 -6.92
N LEU A 549 -36.30 19.18 -7.80
CA LEU A 549 -35.97 17.79 -7.46
C LEU A 549 -34.47 17.65 -7.15
N CYS A 550 -34.04 18.24 -6.04
CA CYS A 550 -32.66 18.22 -5.55
C CYS A 550 -32.56 17.64 -4.14
N VAL A 551 -31.34 17.32 -3.73
CA VAL A 551 -30.98 16.83 -2.41
C VAL A 551 -29.62 17.36 -1.96
N ASP A 552 -29.54 17.74 -0.69
CA ASP A 552 -28.28 17.99 0.00
C ASP A 552 -28.13 16.96 1.14
N VAL A 553 -26.94 16.41 1.32
CA VAL A 553 -26.61 15.49 2.42
C VAL A 553 -25.80 16.23 3.47
N ILE A 554 -26.39 16.42 4.65
CA ILE A 554 -25.80 17.18 5.75
C ILE A 554 -25.16 16.20 6.74
N ALA A 555 -23.85 16.30 6.90
CA ALA A 555 -23.11 15.52 7.88
C ALA A 555 -23.30 16.09 9.30
N PRO A 556 -23.31 15.23 10.34
CA PRO A 556 -23.43 15.66 11.73
C PRO A 556 -22.19 16.41 12.22
N GLU A 557 -22.17 16.75 13.52
CA GLU A 557 -21.00 17.37 14.19
C GLU A 557 -20.64 18.76 13.65
N GLY A 558 -21.64 19.49 13.10
CA GLY A 558 -21.47 20.86 12.62
C GLY A 558 -20.61 20.99 11.36
N VAL A 559 -20.43 19.89 10.62
CA VAL A 559 -19.70 19.88 9.34
C VAL A 559 -20.54 20.55 8.24
N GLY A 560 -21.84 20.26 8.17
CA GLY A 560 -22.74 20.79 7.15
C GLY A 560 -22.80 19.90 5.90
N GLU A 561 -23.18 20.49 4.77
CA GLU A 561 -23.27 19.81 3.47
C GLU A 561 -21.95 19.15 3.04
N VAL A 562 -22.03 17.84 2.74
CA VAL A 562 -20.94 17.05 2.13
C VAL A 562 -21.25 16.59 0.71
N ILE A 563 -22.53 16.48 0.35
CA ILE A 563 -23.02 16.13 -0.98
C ILE A 563 -24.14 17.10 -1.36
N GLY A 564 -24.13 17.59 -2.60
CA GLY A 564 -25.24 18.32 -3.22
C GLY A 564 -25.54 17.74 -4.60
N GLY A 565 -26.82 17.55 -4.93
CA GLY A 565 -27.21 16.88 -6.17
C GLY A 565 -28.70 16.95 -6.49
N GLY A 566 -29.13 16.22 -7.50
CA GLY A 566 -30.53 16.19 -7.91
C GLY A 566 -30.77 15.61 -9.30
N GLU A 567 -32.03 15.58 -9.66
CA GLU A 567 -32.50 15.22 -11.00
C GLU A 567 -32.36 16.41 -11.94
N ARG A 568 -31.91 16.14 -13.18
CA ARG A 568 -31.63 17.17 -14.17
C ARG A 568 -32.85 17.42 -15.03
N ALA A 569 -33.07 18.67 -15.41
CA ALA A 569 -34.17 19.04 -16.29
C ALA A 569 -33.96 18.41 -17.69
N THR A 570 -35.00 17.76 -18.22
CA THR A 570 -34.97 17.11 -19.54
C THR A 570 -35.74 17.90 -20.60
N ASP A 571 -36.52 18.91 -20.20
CA ASP A 571 -37.25 19.76 -21.12
C ASP A 571 -36.33 20.82 -21.74
N LEU A 572 -36.26 20.82 -23.08
CA LEU A 572 -35.39 21.72 -23.83
C LEU A 572 -35.79 23.18 -23.65
N GLN A 573 -37.09 23.49 -23.70
CA GLN A 573 -37.56 24.86 -23.63
C GLN A 573 -37.33 25.46 -22.24
N TYR A 574 -37.57 24.66 -21.19
CA TYR A 574 -37.26 25.01 -19.83
C TYR A 574 -35.79 25.39 -19.67
N LEU A 575 -34.85 24.58 -20.19
CA LEU A 575 -33.42 24.91 -20.09
C LEU A 575 -33.05 26.20 -20.85
N ILE A 576 -33.64 26.42 -22.03
CA ILE A 576 -33.45 27.68 -22.78
C ILE A 576 -33.94 28.88 -21.94
N ASP A 577 -35.13 28.77 -21.34
CA ASP A 577 -35.71 29.82 -20.52
C ASP A 577 -34.87 30.07 -19.25
N GLN A 578 -34.34 29.02 -18.64
CA GLN A 578 -33.49 29.08 -17.46
C GLN A 578 -32.12 29.71 -17.76
N ILE A 579 -31.46 29.33 -18.87
CA ILE A 579 -30.22 29.96 -19.34
C ILE A 579 -30.42 31.45 -19.54
N LYS A 580 -31.54 31.85 -20.16
CA LYS A 580 -31.89 33.26 -20.35
C LYS A 580 -32.18 33.98 -19.03
N ALA A 581 -32.90 33.33 -18.10
CA ALA A 581 -33.22 33.90 -16.79
C ALA A 581 -31.98 34.13 -15.92
N HIS A 582 -30.95 33.30 -16.07
CA HIS A 582 -29.66 33.42 -15.38
C HIS A 582 -28.64 34.29 -16.14
N GLU A 583 -29.06 34.96 -17.23
CA GLU A 583 -28.20 35.82 -18.05
C GLU A 583 -26.95 35.11 -18.60
N LEU A 584 -27.08 33.81 -18.90
CA LEU A 584 -26.00 32.98 -19.44
C LEU A 584 -25.96 33.03 -20.98
N PRO A 585 -24.77 33.00 -21.61
CA PRO A 585 -24.65 33.04 -23.07
C PRO A 585 -25.08 31.70 -23.68
N GLN A 586 -26.27 31.65 -24.28
CA GLN A 586 -26.84 30.40 -24.84
C GLN A 586 -25.90 29.67 -25.80
N GLU A 587 -25.14 30.40 -26.64
CA GLU A 587 -24.19 29.81 -27.58
C GLU A 587 -23.18 28.88 -26.88
N ALA A 588 -22.73 29.24 -25.67
CA ALA A 588 -21.80 28.42 -24.89
C ALA A 588 -22.42 27.14 -24.31
N PHE A 589 -23.76 27.05 -24.29
CA PHE A 589 -24.54 25.91 -23.81
C PHE A 589 -25.23 25.15 -24.95
N GLU A 590 -24.97 25.48 -26.21
CA GLU A 590 -25.67 24.85 -27.34
C GLU A 590 -25.44 23.34 -27.38
N TRP A 591 -24.21 22.89 -27.07
CA TRP A 591 -23.87 21.47 -26.92
C TRP A 591 -24.58 20.81 -25.74
N TYR A 592 -24.84 21.55 -24.66
CA TYR A 592 -25.57 21.06 -23.48
C TYR A 592 -27.07 20.93 -23.79
N LEU A 593 -27.62 21.85 -24.58
CA LEU A 593 -28.99 21.78 -25.10
C LEU A 593 -29.15 20.61 -26.10
N ASP A 594 -28.12 20.25 -26.86
CA ASP A 594 -28.16 19.07 -27.74
C ASP A 594 -28.44 17.77 -26.98
N LEU A 595 -28.02 17.66 -25.71
CA LEU A 595 -28.35 16.52 -24.84
C LEU A 595 -29.87 16.39 -24.62
N ARG A 596 -30.64 17.47 -24.81
CA ARG A 596 -32.10 17.48 -24.72
C ARG A 596 -32.77 17.36 -26.08
N ARG A 597 -32.06 17.64 -27.18
CA ARG A 597 -32.56 17.47 -28.56
C ARG A 597 -32.46 16.02 -29.03
N TYR A 598 -31.37 15.33 -28.69
CA TYR A 598 -31.06 14.02 -29.24
C TYR A 598 -31.04 12.95 -28.15
N GLY A 599 -32.19 12.30 -27.94
CA GLY A 599 -32.29 11.16 -27.03
C GLY A 599 -32.30 11.53 -25.55
N SER A 600 -32.95 12.64 -25.18
CA SER A 600 -33.08 13.04 -23.77
C SER A 600 -33.79 11.96 -22.94
N VAL A 601 -33.22 11.67 -21.77
CA VAL A 601 -33.78 10.74 -20.78
C VAL A 601 -33.72 11.38 -19.40
N PRO A 602 -34.58 10.99 -18.44
CA PRO A 602 -34.38 11.32 -17.03
C PRO A 602 -32.97 10.94 -16.60
N HIS A 603 -32.32 11.76 -15.80
CA HIS A 603 -31.02 11.46 -15.24
C HIS A 603 -30.80 12.30 -13.99
N ALA A 604 -29.98 11.77 -13.09
CA ALA A 604 -29.67 12.39 -11.82
C ALA A 604 -28.22 12.13 -11.43
N GLY A 605 -27.69 13.00 -10.59
CA GLY A 605 -26.33 12.89 -10.08
C GLY A 605 -26.12 13.79 -8.89
N PHE A 606 -24.89 13.80 -8.39
CA PHE A 606 -24.49 14.64 -7.26
C PHE A 606 -23.00 14.92 -7.31
N GLY A 607 -22.53 15.88 -6.51
CA GLY A 607 -21.12 16.10 -6.24
C GLY A 607 -20.82 15.92 -4.75
N LEU A 608 -19.75 15.19 -4.42
CA LEU A 608 -19.22 15.09 -3.05
C LEU A 608 -17.92 15.89 -2.94
N GLY A 609 -17.86 16.80 -1.96
CA GLY A 609 -16.65 17.53 -1.61
C GLY A 609 -15.69 16.69 -0.78
N LEU A 610 -14.54 16.32 -1.34
CA LEU A 610 -13.60 15.39 -0.69
C LEU A 610 -13.03 15.98 0.60
N GLU A 611 -12.60 17.25 0.60
CA GLU A 611 -11.99 17.87 1.78
C GLU A 611 -12.95 18.03 2.95
N ARG A 612 -14.23 18.34 2.70
CA ARG A 612 -15.26 18.37 3.76
C ARG A 612 -15.46 16.99 4.37
N THR A 613 -15.57 15.97 3.52
CA THR A 613 -15.76 14.57 3.93
C THR A 613 -14.56 14.04 4.72
N VAL A 614 -13.34 14.28 4.25
CA VAL A 614 -12.12 13.86 4.96
C VAL A 614 -11.95 14.63 6.27
N ALA A 615 -12.23 15.93 6.30
CA ALA A 615 -12.20 16.71 7.53
C ALA A 615 -13.18 16.16 8.57
N TRP A 616 -14.40 15.79 8.15
CA TRP A 616 -15.40 15.17 9.02
C TRP A 616 -14.93 13.83 9.59
N ILE A 617 -14.47 12.90 8.72
CA ILE A 617 -13.97 11.59 9.14
C ILE A 617 -12.80 11.76 10.14
N CYS A 618 -11.90 12.70 9.88
CA CYS A 618 -10.74 12.96 10.73
C CYS A 618 -11.04 13.84 11.98
N GLY A 619 -12.26 14.38 12.10
CA GLY A 619 -12.61 15.38 13.13
C GLY A 619 -11.72 16.63 13.09
N ARG A 620 -11.40 17.15 11.90
CA ARG A 620 -10.63 18.38 11.73
C ARG A 620 -11.55 19.58 11.65
N GLU A 621 -11.16 20.67 12.31
CA GLU A 621 -11.97 21.89 12.36
C GLU A 621 -11.99 22.67 11.04
N HIS A 622 -10.95 22.53 10.21
CA HIS A 622 -10.81 23.27 8.97
C HIS A 622 -10.38 22.38 7.81
N VAL A 623 -11.08 22.52 6.68
CA VAL A 623 -10.81 21.76 5.43
C VAL A 623 -9.39 21.93 4.86
N ARG A 624 -8.64 22.97 5.28
CA ARG A 624 -7.25 23.19 4.85
C ARG A 624 -6.29 22.10 5.34
N GLU A 625 -6.67 21.37 6.38
CA GLU A 625 -5.90 20.23 6.90
C GLU A 625 -6.13 18.95 6.09
N ALA A 626 -7.28 18.85 5.40
CA ALA A 626 -7.71 17.68 4.65
C ALA A 626 -7.12 17.57 3.23
N ILE A 627 -6.25 18.51 2.84
CA ILE A 627 -5.52 18.52 1.57
C ILE A 627 -4.02 18.78 1.82
N PRO A 628 -3.10 18.20 1.01
CA PRO A 628 -1.67 18.39 1.23
C PRO A 628 -1.23 19.86 1.16
N PHE A 629 -1.68 20.61 0.16
CA PHE A 629 -1.30 22.00 -0.07
C PHE A 629 -2.54 22.86 -0.34
N PRO A 630 -3.18 23.41 0.71
CA PRO A 630 -4.44 24.12 0.55
C PRO A 630 -4.27 25.42 -0.24
N ARG A 631 -5.25 25.73 -1.09
CA ARG A 631 -5.43 27.07 -1.69
C ARG A 631 -6.61 27.75 -1.01
N THR A 632 -6.36 28.95 -0.52
CA THR A 632 -7.37 29.81 0.10
C THR A 632 -7.19 31.23 -0.41
N LEU A 633 -8.15 32.11 -0.08
CA LEU A 633 -8.11 33.53 -0.45
C LEU A 633 -6.75 34.22 -0.15
N TYR A 634 -6.07 33.80 0.92
CA TYR A 634 -4.81 34.40 1.38
C TYR A 634 -3.58 33.51 1.22
N ARG A 635 -3.72 32.31 0.63
CA ARG A 635 -2.61 31.38 0.49
C ARG A 635 -2.61 30.71 -0.87
N LYS A 636 -1.53 30.97 -1.61
CA LYS A 636 -1.17 30.31 -2.87
C LYS A 636 0.18 29.57 -2.82
N GLU A 637 0.93 29.73 -1.74
CA GLU A 637 2.31 29.22 -1.57
C GLU A 637 2.37 28.02 -0.60
N PRO A 638 3.36 27.11 -0.74
CA PRO A 638 3.55 25.92 0.11
C PRO A 638 4.09 26.16 1.54
#